data_AF-A0A7Z9JMV9-F1
#
_entry.id   AF-A0A7Z9JMV9-F1
#
_cell.length_a   1.000
_cell.length_b   1.000
_cell.length_c   1.000
_cell.angle_alpha   90.00
_cell.angle_beta   90.00
_cell.angle_gamma   90.00
#
_symmetry.space_group_name_H-M   'P 1'
#
loop_
_entity.id
_entity.type
_entity.pdbx_description
1 polymer ?
#
loop_
_entity_poly.entity_id
_entity_poly.type
_entity_poly.pdbx_seq_one_letter_code
_entity_poly.pdbx_strand_id
1 'polypeptide(L)'
;EQVLGTFARTLGRLSLGDEDQSLALDILLDLGDVGAAQVSPNLAQGLVLGLEALARKSGGDLLSDQAKDQLVIMLRYRSADELTAARVRALALSTLRHAEALTERYVDESLRDPDPDVRRIAAASLDLVPPSLRTEFTRRALGDQTLRVSIEALRQLADDPSNALRCQWLDIAAGKTNMRPIRVLALEALGEPCPDVAAQQQTLLDAVSEIGAATDSEWLASARALVSLASIAPELAEAVLPQFLEHENAFVRSYAASAAALVGQTGALRVLSQDPSPNVRTAAIQLLAAQDSESIDELLVSQLSVEDPQLLMIAARLLENSPLGPQIASATLLAFERVSASQRETTRDARRALLERVEEFGDAAMISRLEPFLLDFDPQVAMDVARILEHWSGQSRQPNPEPLPRTDLPNPTELNELRRSTVILHMQRGGEIVIRPLPNVALTNVQRFVQLAHDGYFDGLTFHRWEPNFVIQGGSPGANEYAGDGPYTRDEVDLQPHWRGTVGLSTRGHDTGDAQIFINLADNVRLNHDYTIFGVVVDGMEDVVDLVVEGDVITRAEVVATR
;
A
#
# COMPACT_ATOMS: atom_id res chain seq x y z
N GLU A 1 -19.83 30.18 -2.84
CA GLU A 1 -19.99 28.70 -2.85
C GLU A 1 -18.68 27.95 -3.00
N GLN A 2 -17.91 28.09 -4.09
CA GLN A 2 -16.60 27.43 -4.22
C GLN A 2 -15.64 27.77 -3.07
N VAL A 3 -15.57 29.04 -2.67
CA VAL A 3 -14.77 29.48 -1.51
C VAL A 3 -15.25 28.82 -0.22
N LEU A 4 -16.57 28.71 -0.02
CA LEU A 4 -17.16 28.11 1.19
C LEU A 4 -16.89 26.60 1.24
N GLY A 5 -16.95 25.89 0.11
CA GLY A 5 -16.59 24.47 0.04
C GLY A 5 -15.12 24.23 0.37
N THR A 6 -14.22 25.03 -0.21
CA THR A 6 -12.79 24.98 0.14
C THR A 6 -12.55 25.29 1.61
N PHE A 7 -13.23 26.30 2.15
CA PHE A 7 -13.15 26.65 3.56
C PHE A 7 -13.60 25.49 4.46
N ALA A 8 -14.79 24.92 4.20
CA ALA A 8 -15.35 23.81 4.98
C ALA A 8 -14.40 22.60 5.02
N ARG A 9 -13.89 22.18 3.85
CA ARG A 9 -12.91 21.09 3.78
C ARG A 9 -11.63 21.40 4.57
N THR A 10 -11.15 22.64 4.48
CA THR A 10 -9.90 23.05 5.13
C THR A 10 -10.05 23.09 6.64
N LEU A 11 -11.21 23.55 7.13
CA LEU A 11 -11.49 23.72 8.55
C LEU A 11 -11.41 22.38 9.31
N GLY A 12 -12.07 21.32 8.81
CA GLY A 12 -12.01 20.00 9.44
C GLY A 12 -10.62 19.34 9.43
N ARG A 13 -9.71 19.82 8.57
CA ARG A 13 -8.35 19.31 8.45
C ARG A 13 -7.37 19.95 9.44
N LEU A 14 -7.64 21.15 9.94
CA LEU A 14 -6.66 21.85 10.79
C LEU A 14 -6.27 21.00 12.01
N SER A 15 -5.00 21.07 12.42
CA SER A 15 -4.53 20.47 13.67
C SER A 15 -4.93 21.38 14.82
N LEU A 16 -6.17 21.20 15.27
CA LEU A 16 -6.83 21.99 16.30
C LEU A 16 -6.80 21.23 17.63
N GLY A 17 -6.78 21.95 18.76
CA GLY A 17 -7.07 21.34 20.07
C GLY A 17 -8.57 21.06 20.22
N ASP A 18 -8.96 20.29 21.24
CA ASP A 18 -10.34 19.76 21.39
C ASP A 18 -11.43 20.86 21.40
N GLU A 19 -11.18 21.99 22.07
CA GLU A 19 -12.12 23.14 22.09
C GLU A 19 -12.31 23.74 20.69
N ASP A 20 -11.20 23.93 19.96
CA ASP A 20 -11.22 24.48 18.60
C ASP A 20 -11.83 23.49 17.58
N GLN A 21 -11.69 22.18 17.81
CA GLN A 21 -12.35 21.16 17.00
C GLN A 21 -13.87 21.21 17.15
N SER A 22 -14.36 21.46 18.37
CA SER A 22 -15.80 21.62 18.63
C SER A 22 -16.34 22.87 17.92
N LEU A 23 -15.62 24.00 18.00
CA LEU A 23 -15.97 25.21 17.27
C LEU A 23 -15.93 25.01 15.75
N ALA A 24 -14.94 24.27 15.25
CA ALA A 24 -14.85 23.92 13.84
C ALA A 24 -16.06 23.10 13.38
N LEU A 25 -16.51 22.14 14.19
CA LEU A 25 -17.73 21.38 13.92
C LEU A 25 -18.96 22.30 13.85
N ASP A 26 -19.16 23.16 14.84
CA ASP A 26 -20.31 24.09 14.86
C ASP A 26 -20.36 24.96 13.61
N ILE A 27 -19.20 25.50 13.18
CA ILE A 27 -19.10 26.28 11.94
C ILE A 27 -19.46 25.44 10.70
N LEU A 28 -19.07 24.17 10.64
CA LEU A 28 -19.44 23.28 9.54
C LEU A 28 -20.95 23.00 9.51
N LEU A 29 -21.57 22.83 10.68
CA LEU A 29 -23.02 22.63 10.80
C LEU A 29 -23.78 23.88 10.35
N ASP A 30 -23.35 25.07 10.81
CA ASP A 30 -23.95 26.35 10.42
C ASP A 30 -23.87 26.59 8.90
N LEU A 31 -22.75 26.22 8.27
CA LEU A 31 -22.59 26.31 6.82
C LEU A 31 -23.52 25.36 6.04
N GLY A 32 -24.03 24.31 6.70
CA GLY A 32 -24.85 23.27 6.10
C GLY A 32 -26.34 23.31 6.45
N ASP A 33 -26.79 24.22 7.32
CA ASP A 33 -28.20 24.37 7.77
C ASP A 33 -29.17 24.81 6.65
N VAL A 34 -28.65 25.01 5.44
CA VAL A 34 -29.46 25.16 4.22
C VAL A 34 -29.78 23.76 3.71
N GLY A 35 -30.96 23.20 4.01
CA GLY A 35 -31.29 21.79 3.72
C GLY A 35 -30.75 21.25 2.38
N ALA A 36 -30.24 20.01 2.37
CA ALA A 36 -29.31 19.49 1.36
C ALA A 36 -29.65 19.73 -0.13
N ALA A 37 -30.93 19.85 -0.51
CA ALA A 37 -31.34 20.20 -1.87
C ALA A 37 -30.96 21.63 -2.31
N GLN A 38 -30.60 22.51 -1.37
CA GLN A 38 -30.22 23.91 -1.63
C GLN A 38 -28.70 24.15 -1.56
N VAL A 39 -27.91 23.15 -1.16
CA VAL A 39 -26.45 23.27 -1.05
C VAL A 39 -25.79 23.00 -2.40
N SER A 40 -24.97 23.95 -2.87
CA SER A 40 -24.16 23.75 -4.09
C SER A 40 -23.23 22.53 -3.98
N PRO A 41 -22.90 21.84 -5.09
CA PRO A 41 -22.05 20.63 -5.06
C PRO A 41 -20.70 20.83 -4.38
N ASN A 42 -20.04 21.95 -4.66
CA ASN A 42 -18.75 22.29 -4.06
C ASN A 42 -18.85 22.49 -2.55
N LEU A 43 -19.92 23.14 -2.08
CA LEU A 43 -20.13 23.33 -0.64
C LEU A 43 -20.48 21.99 0.03
N ALA A 44 -21.37 21.19 -0.57
CA ALA A 44 -21.74 19.88 -0.03
C ALA A 44 -20.53 18.96 0.09
N GLN A 45 -19.69 18.88 -0.95
CA GLN A 45 -18.46 18.10 -0.91
C GLN A 45 -17.48 18.64 0.13
N GLY A 46 -17.32 19.96 0.21
CA GLY A 46 -16.48 20.60 1.20
C GLY A 46 -16.90 20.30 2.64
N LEU A 47 -18.20 20.37 2.92
CA LEU A 47 -18.79 20.05 4.21
C LEU A 47 -18.52 18.60 4.60
N VAL A 48 -18.84 17.64 3.73
CA VAL A 48 -18.66 16.23 4.07
C VAL A 48 -17.18 15.86 4.19
N LEU A 49 -16.28 16.44 3.39
CA LEU A 49 -14.83 16.26 3.57
C LEU A 49 -14.33 16.84 4.91
N GLY A 50 -14.86 17.99 5.33
CA GLY A 50 -14.54 18.59 6.62
C GLY A 50 -15.02 17.70 7.78
N LEU A 51 -16.27 17.23 7.72
CA LEU A 51 -16.85 16.33 8.72
C LEU A 51 -16.14 14.97 8.77
N GLU A 52 -15.78 14.39 7.62
CA GLU A 52 -15.00 13.15 7.55
C GLU A 52 -13.63 13.32 8.23
N ALA A 53 -12.93 14.43 7.95
CA ALA A 53 -11.62 14.69 8.55
C ALA A 53 -11.70 14.83 10.08
N LEU A 54 -12.72 15.52 10.60
CA LEU A 54 -12.94 15.63 12.06
C LEU A 54 -13.31 14.29 12.69
N ALA A 55 -14.22 13.54 12.07
CA ALA A 55 -14.62 12.22 12.54
C ALA A 55 -13.43 11.26 12.60
N ARG A 56 -12.61 11.23 11.54
CA ARG A 56 -11.44 10.36 11.47
C ARG A 56 -10.40 10.68 12.54
N LYS A 57 -10.16 11.97 12.82
CA LYS A 57 -9.19 12.40 13.86
C LYS A 57 -9.63 12.07 15.28
N SER A 58 -10.94 12.08 15.52
CA SER A 58 -11.53 11.83 16.84
C SER A 58 -12.00 10.41 17.07
N GLY A 59 -11.91 9.53 16.07
CA GLY A 59 -12.54 8.21 16.12
C GLY A 59 -14.07 8.27 16.12
N GLY A 60 -14.68 9.37 15.67
CA GLY A 60 -16.13 9.56 15.61
C GLY A 60 -16.76 10.21 16.85
N ASP A 61 -16.04 10.26 17.98
CA ASP A 61 -16.54 10.76 19.27
C ASP A 61 -16.99 12.23 19.23
N LEU A 62 -16.38 13.04 18.37
CA LEU A 62 -16.73 14.46 18.24
C LEU A 62 -17.99 14.72 17.43
N LEU A 63 -18.54 13.73 16.70
CA LEU A 63 -19.73 13.97 15.90
C LEU A 63 -20.98 14.07 16.77
N SER A 64 -21.51 15.29 16.89
CA SER A 64 -22.79 15.56 17.53
C SER A 64 -23.97 14.88 16.82
N ASP A 65 -25.10 14.70 17.50
CA ASP A 65 -26.33 14.15 16.90
C ASP A 65 -26.80 15.00 15.71
N GLN A 66 -26.65 16.33 15.79
CA GLN A 66 -26.94 17.23 14.69
C GLN A 66 -26.05 16.96 13.46
N ALA A 67 -24.76 16.69 13.68
CA ALA A 67 -23.85 16.32 12.59
C ALA A 67 -24.24 14.99 11.94
N LYS A 68 -24.63 14.00 12.75
CA LYS A 68 -25.13 12.70 12.27
C LYS A 68 -26.40 12.87 11.46
N ASP A 69 -27.37 13.66 11.94
CA ASP A 69 -28.60 13.97 11.21
C ASP A 69 -28.31 14.66 9.86
N GLN A 70 -27.38 15.62 9.85
CA GLN A 70 -26.97 16.27 8.61
C GLN A 70 -26.32 15.29 7.62
N LEU A 71 -25.46 14.37 8.09
CA LEU A 71 -24.87 13.33 7.24
C LEU A 71 -25.93 12.37 6.70
N VAL A 72 -26.94 12.00 7.51
CA VAL A 72 -28.08 11.18 7.06
C VAL A 72 -28.85 11.89 5.94
N ILE A 73 -29.04 13.21 6.02
CA ILE A 73 -29.63 13.98 4.93
C ILE A 73 -28.74 13.92 3.68
N MET A 74 -27.41 14.02 3.85
CA MET A 74 -26.44 13.98 2.74
C MET A 74 -26.39 12.61 2.02
N LEU A 75 -26.79 11.50 2.66
CA LEU A 75 -26.97 10.20 1.98
C LEU A 75 -27.96 10.26 0.81
N ARG A 76 -28.85 11.26 0.79
CA ARG A 76 -29.83 11.46 -0.29
C ARG A 76 -29.51 12.65 -1.17
N TYR A 77 -28.31 13.22 -1.05
CA TYR A 77 -27.89 14.36 -1.86
C TYR A 77 -27.94 14.02 -3.36
N ARG A 78 -28.46 14.95 -4.15
CA ARG A 78 -28.63 14.86 -5.61
C ARG A 78 -28.26 16.21 -6.23
N SER A 79 -27.61 16.17 -7.38
CA SER A 79 -27.21 17.35 -8.15
C SER A 79 -27.04 16.97 -9.62
N ALA A 80 -27.07 17.97 -10.51
CA ALA A 80 -26.68 17.79 -11.91
C ALA A 80 -25.21 17.34 -12.06
N ASP A 81 -24.36 17.65 -11.09
CA ASP A 81 -23.02 17.06 -10.96
C ASP A 81 -23.12 15.73 -10.20
N GLU A 82 -23.44 14.67 -10.94
CA GLU A 82 -23.67 13.32 -10.41
C GLU A 82 -22.42 12.74 -9.72
N LEU A 83 -21.22 13.02 -10.24
CA LEU A 83 -19.96 12.54 -9.65
C LEU A 83 -19.74 13.17 -8.27
N THR A 84 -19.87 14.49 -8.17
CA THR A 84 -19.75 15.16 -6.86
C THR A 84 -20.87 14.72 -5.92
N ALA A 85 -22.09 14.53 -6.44
CA ALA A 85 -23.20 14.04 -5.62
C ALA A 85 -22.94 12.62 -5.08
N ALA A 86 -22.41 11.72 -5.89
CA ALA A 86 -22.00 10.38 -5.46
C ALA A 86 -20.93 10.44 -4.37
N ARG A 87 -19.89 11.27 -4.54
CA ARG A 87 -18.85 11.49 -3.52
C ARG A 87 -19.40 12.00 -2.21
N VAL A 88 -20.34 12.94 -2.24
CA VAL A 88 -21.02 13.45 -1.04
C VAL A 88 -21.72 12.31 -0.31
N ARG A 89 -22.45 11.43 -1.03
CA ARG A 89 -23.13 10.27 -0.43
C ARG A 89 -22.16 9.25 0.13
N ALA A 90 -21.13 8.91 -0.64
CA ALA A 90 -20.11 7.94 -0.27
C ALA A 90 -19.36 8.37 0.99
N LEU A 91 -18.90 9.63 1.03
CA LEU A 91 -18.23 10.19 2.19
C LEU A 91 -19.18 10.31 3.39
N ALA A 92 -20.43 10.72 3.19
CA ALA A 92 -21.38 10.79 4.29
C ALA A 92 -21.64 9.40 4.92
N LEU A 93 -21.76 8.38 4.08
CA LEU A 93 -21.90 6.98 4.52
C LEU A 93 -20.65 6.50 5.28
N SER A 94 -19.46 6.80 4.75
CA SER A 94 -18.19 6.49 5.42
C SER A 94 -18.09 7.17 6.78
N THR A 95 -18.42 8.46 6.87
CA THR A 95 -18.37 9.23 8.12
C THR A 95 -19.36 8.68 9.15
N LEU A 96 -20.58 8.34 8.73
CA LEU A 96 -21.57 7.70 9.61
C LEU A 96 -21.12 6.32 10.09
N ARG A 97 -20.39 5.55 9.26
CA ARG A 97 -19.80 4.27 9.66
C ARG A 97 -18.78 4.46 10.78
N HIS A 98 -17.86 5.42 10.63
CA HIS A 98 -16.85 5.72 11.66
C HIS A 98 -17.47 6.20 12.97
N ALA A 99 -18.62 6.88 12.91
CA ALA A 99 -19.33 7.38 14.07
C ALA A 99 -20.39 6.41 14.63
N GLU A 100 -20.35 5.14 14.21
CA GLU A 100 -21.27 4.06 14.63
C GLU A 100 -22.76 4.45 14.49
N ALA A 101 -23.09 5.27 13.50
CA ALA A 101 -24.42 5.84 13.29
C ALA A 101 -25.18 5.22 12.10
N LEU A 102 -24.67 4.11 11.55
CA LEU A 102 -25.34 3.39 10.48
C LEU A 102 -26.41 2.44 11.00
N THR A 103 -27.50 2.35 10.24
CA THR A 103 -28.60 1.40 10.47
C THR A 103 -28.71 0.46 9.28
N GLU A 104 -29.35 -0.69 9.46
CA GLU A 104 -29.64 -1.63 8.39
C GLU A 104 -30.41 -0.99 7.24
N ARG A 105 -31.27 0.00 7.54
CA ARG A 105 -32.00 0.78 6.53
C ARG A 105 -31.05 1.61 5.66
N TYR A 106 -30.07 2.29 6.27
CA TYR A 106 -29.11 3.11 5.52
C TYR A 106 -28.21 2.25 4.65
N VAL A 107 -27.78 1.08 5.14
CA VAL A 107 -27.00 0.12 4.36
C VAL A 107 -27.83 -0.40 3.18
N ASP A 108 -29.08 -0.79 3.40
CA ASP A 108 -29.95 -1.33 2.35
C ASP A 108 -30.30 -0.28 1.27
N GLU A 109 -30.55 0.97 1.66
CA GLU A 109 -30.73 2.09 0.73
C GLU A 109 -29.46 2.32 -0.09
N SER A 110 -28.29 2.33 0.55
CA SER A 110 -27.01 2.63 -0.09
C SER A 110 -26.49 1.50 -0.99
N LEU A 111 -26.82 0.23 -0.67
CA LEU A 111 -26.56 -0.92 -1.56
C LEU A 111 -27.35 -0.87 -2.87
N ARG A 112 -28.32 0.03 -3.00
CA ARG A 112 -29.09 0.26 -4.24
C ARG A 112 -28.73 1.58 -4.92
N ASP A 113 -27.70 2.28 -4.45
CA ASP A 113 -27.27 3.53 -5.06
C ASP A 113 -26.76 3.29 -6.50
N PRO A 114 -27.06 4.18 -7.45
CA PRO A 114 -26.52 4.06 -8.81
C PRO A 114 -24.98 4.09 -8.83
N ASP A 115 -24.34 4.79 -7.89
CA ASP A 115 -22.89 4.91 -7.86
C ASP A 115 -22.23 3.73 -7.11
N PRO A 116 -21.21 3.09 -7.70
CA PRO A 116 -20.60 1.92 -7.07
C PRO A 116 -19.74 2.24 -5.85
N ASP A 117 -19.23 3.47 -5.66
CA ASP A 117 -18.47 3.80 -4.44
C ASP A 117 -19.38 3.87 -3.23
N VAL A 118 -20.61 4.37 -3.41
CA VAL A 118 -21.64 4.32 -2.37
C VAL A 118 -21.99 2.87 -2.03
N ARG A 119 -22.24 2.04 -3.06
CA ARG A 119 -22.52 0.60 -2.86
C ARG A 119 -21.35 -0.13 -2.20
N ARG A 120 -20.10 0.20 -2.55
CA ARG A 120 -18.89 -0.38 -1.94
C ARG A 120 -18.80 -0.05 -0.46
N ILE A 121 -19.00 1.20 -0.05
CA ILE A 121 -18.97 1.58 1.37
C ILE A 121 -20.14 0.93 2.13
N ALA A 122 -21.30 0.78 1.49
CA ALA A 122 -22.41 0.02 2.05
C ALA A 122 -22.06 -1.48 2.23
N ALA A 123 -21.37 -2.08 1.25
CA ALA A 123 -20.85 -3.43 1.35
C ALA A 123 -19.81 -3.57 2.47
N ALA A 124 -18.94 -2.58 2.68
CA ALA A 124 -17.99 -2.52 3.79
C ALA A 124 -18.67 -2.41 5.18
N SER A 125 -19.98 -2.15 5.21
CA SER A 125 -20.77 -1.95 6.44
C SER A 125 -21.72 -3.13 6.72
N LEU A 126 -21.51 -4.28 6.07
CA LEU A 126 -22.36 -5.47 6.22
C LEU A 126 -22.23 -6.14 7.60
N ASP A 127 -21.10 -5.95 8.26
CA ASP A 127 -20.84 -6.35 9.64
C ASP A 127 -21.83 -5.71 10.63
N LEU A 128 -22.24 -4.46 10.37
CA LEU A 128 -23.23 -3.72 11.16
C LEU A 128 -24.67 -4.21 10.95
N VAL A 129 -24.92 -4.98 9.90
CA VAL A 129 -26.26 -5.50 9.57
C VAL A 129 -26.59 -6.70 10.45
N PRO A 130 -27.80 -6.79 11.04
CA PRO A 130 -28.21 -7.94 11.83
C PRO A 130 -28.12 -9.26 11.04
N PRO A 131 -27.73 -10.39 11.67
CA PRO A 131 -27.55 -11.68 10.99
C PRO A 131 -28.78 -12.14 10.16
N SER A 132 -30.00 -11.78 10.58
CA SER A 132 -31.25 -12.10 9.88
C SER A 132 -31.37 -11.47 8.49
N LEU A 133 -30.69 -10.35 8.24
CA LEU A 133 -30.71 -9.62 6.97
C LEU A 133 -29.37 -9.71 6.23
N ARG A 134 -28.27 -9.88 6.96
CA ARG A 134 -26.90 -9.86 6.43
C ARG A 134 -26.72 -10.78 5.22
N THR A 135 -27.25 -12.00 5.28
CA THR A 135 -27.13 -12.98 4.19
C THR A 135 -27.67 -12.44 2.86
N GLU A 136 -28.83 -11.79 2.84
CA GLU A 136 -29.40 -11.26 1.60
C GLU A 136 -28.60 -10.05 1.08
N PHE A 137 -28.10 -9.21 1.99
CA PHE A 137 -27.33 -8.02 1.60
C PHE A 137 -25.97 -8.41 1.05
N THR A 138 -25.28 -9.37 1.69
CA THR A 138 -24.03 -9.93 1.20
C THR A 138 -24.22 -10.60 -0.16
N ARG A 139 -25.29 -11.37 -0.37
CA ARG A 139 -25.58 -11.97 -1.68
C ARG A 139 -25.71 -10.91 -2.78
N ARG A 140 -26.45 -9.83 -2.49
CA ARG A 140 -26.64 -8.72 -3.43
C ARG A 140 -25.31 -8.03 -3.75
N ALA A 141 -24.49 -7.76 -2.75
CA ALA A 141 -23.21 -7.08 -2.92
C ALA A 141 -22.16 -7.96 -3.62
N LEU A 142 -22.14 -9.27 -3.36
CA LEU A 142 -21.28 -10.23 -4.09
C LEU A 142 -21.66 -10.29 -5.58
N GLY A 143 -22.96 -10.26 -5.88
CA GLY A 143 -23.50 -10.28 -7.25
C GLY A 143 -23.51 -8.91 -7.95
N ASP A 144 -22.86 -7.89 -7.39
CA ASP A 144 -22.77 -6.57 -8.01
C ASP A 144 -22.03 -6.65 -9.36
N GLN A 145 -22.40 -5.77 -10.29
CA GLN A 145 -21.76 -5.71 -11.61
C GLN A 145 -20.38 -5.04 -11.56
N THR A 146 -20.12 -4.24 -10.51
CA THR A 146 -18.85 -3.56 -10.34
C THR A 146 -17.93 -4.35 -9.40
N LEU A 147 -16.77 -4.76 -9.94
CA LEU A 147 -15.79 -5.62 -9.26
C LEU A 147 -15.43 -5.13 -7.84
N ARG A 148 -15.19 -3.84 -7.65
CA ARG A 148 -14.83 -3.26 -6.34
C ARG A 148 -15.89 -3.47 -5.24
N VAL A 149 -17.18 -3.53 -5.61
CA VAL A 149 -18.27 -3.81 -4.67
C VAL A 149 -18.24 -5.29 -4.28
N SER A 150 -18.09 -6.19 -5.26
CA SER A 150 -17.96 -7.63 -5.02
C SER A 150 -16.72 -7.98 -4.20
N ILE A 151 -15.58 -7.31 -4.46
CA ILE A 151 -14.35 -7.45 -3.67
C ILE A 151 -14.62 -7.07 -2.21
N GLU A 152 -15.29 -5.95 -1.95
CA GLU A 152 -15.58 -5.51 -0.59
C GLU A 152 -16.50 -6.51 0.13
N ALA A 153 -17.56 -6.95 -0.55
CA ALA A 153 -18.48 -7.94 -0.01
C ALA A 153 -17.79 -9.28 0.31
N LEU A 154 -16.86 -9.71 -0.54
CA LEU A 154 -16.07 -10.92 -0.34
C LEU A 154 -15.14 -10.78 0.88
N ARG A 155 -14.50 -9.62 1.06
CA ARG A 155 -13.67 -9.33 2.25
C ARG A 155 -14.50 -9.40 3.53
N GLN A 156 -15.65 -8.73 3.56
CA GLN A 156 -16.57 -8.78 4.70
C GLN A 156 -17.07 -10.21 4.99
N LEU A 157 -17.31 -11.01 3.95
CA LEU A 157 -17.66 -12.42 4.12
C LEU A 157 -16.49 -13.24 4.69
N ALA A 158 -15.27 -13.01 4.20
CA ALA A 158 -14.06 -13.69 4.65
C ALA A 158 -13.82 -13.46 6.15
N ASP A 159 -14.07 -12.22 6.61
CA ASP A 159 -13.88 -11.76 7.99
C ASP A 159 -15.03 -12.20 8.95
N ASP A 160 -16.12 -12.79 8.45
CA ASP A 160 -17.26 -13.25 9.25
C ASP A 160 -17.33 -14.79 9.34
N PRO A 161 -16.57 -15.44 10.24
CA PRO A 161 -16.57 -16.89 10.40
C PRO A 161 -17.92 -17.43 10.90
N SER A 162 -18.80 -16.57 11.44
CA SER A 162 -20.12 -16.98 11.91
C SER A 162 -21.13 -17.18 10.78
N ASN A 163 -20.82 -16.70 9.58
CA ASN A 163 -21.71 -16.80 8.44
C ASN A 163 -21.74 -18.23 7.88
N ALA A 164 -22.88 -18.90 8.05
CA ALA A 164 -23.07 -20.29 7.62
C ALA A 164 -22.87 -20.53 6.11
N LEU A 165 -22.94 -19.48 5.29
CA LEU A 165 -22.75 -19.56 3.84
C LEU A 165 -21.35 -19.12 3.37
N ARG A 166 -20.47 -18.68 4.30
CA ARG A 166 -19.11 -18.24 4.01
C ARG A 166 -18.39 -19.20 3.09
N CYS A 167 -18.19 -20.44 3.55
CA CYS A 167 -17.41 -21.43 2.82
C CYS A 167 -18.03 -21.79 1.46
N GLN A 168 -19.36 -21.95 1.40
CA GLN A 168 -20.05 -22.25 0.14
C GLN A 168 -19.79 -21.17 -0.93
N TRP A 169 -19.82 -19.90 -0.54
CA TRP A 169 -19.57 -18.79 -1.46
C TRP A 169 -18.09 -18.64 -1.81
N LEU A 170 -17.19 -18.84 -0.84
CA LEU A 170 -15.76 -18.85 -1.09
C LEU A 170 -15.37 -19.95 -2.10
N ASP A 171 -15.91 -21.17 -1.97
CA ASP A 171 -15.68 -22.26 -2.92
C ASP A 171 -16.15 -21.90 -4.34
N ILE A 172 -17.34 -21.28 -4.46
CA ILE A 172 -17.85 -20.81 -5.75
C ILE A 172 -16.93 -19.74 -6.36
N ALA A 173 -16.50 -18.78 -5.54
CA ALA A 173 -15.61 -17.70 -5.97
C ALA A 173 -14.21 -18.22 -6.33
N ALA A 174 -13.70 -19.24 -5.65
CA ALA A 174 -12.40 -19.84 -5.92
C ALA A 174 -12.38 -20.67 -7.22
N GLY A 175 -13.46 -21.40 -7.51
CA GLY A 175 -13.48 -22.37 -8.62
C GLY A 175 -14.20 -21.95 -9.90
N LYS A 176 -15.08 -20.93 -9.89
CA LYS A 176 -15.97 -20.63 -11.05
C LYS A 176 -15.83 -19.23 -11.63
N THR A 177 -15.04 -18.35 -11.02
CA THR A 177 -14.88 -16.97 -11.51
C THR A 177 -13.69 -16.85 -12.46
N ASN A 178 -13.84 -16.05 -13.50
CA ASN A 178 -12.72 -15.62 -14.34
C ASN A 178 -12.08 -14.31 -13.83
N MET A 179 -12.62 -13.74 -12.74
CA MET A 179 -12.10 -12.49 -12.16
C MET A 179 -10.93 -12.79 -11.21
N ARG A 180 -9.70 -12.58 -11.67
CA ARG A 180 -8.45 -12.84 -10.91
C ARG A 180 -8.49 -12.29 -9.47
N PRO A 181 -8.86 -11.01 -9.23
CA PRO A 181 -8.92 -10.47 -7.86
C PRO A 181 -9.84 -11.26 -6.91
N ILE A 182 -11.04 -11.61 -7.38
CA ILE A 182 -12.03 -12.36 -6.59
C ILE A 182 -11.51 -13.77 -6.29
N ARG A 183 -10.92 -14.43 -7.28
CA ARG A 183 -10.37 -15.78 -7.13
C ARG A 183 -9.26 -15.82 -6.08
N VAL A 184 -8.31 -14.88 -6.16
CA VAL A 184 -7.18 -14.80 -5.23
C VAL A 184 -7.66 -14.59 -3.79
N LEU A 185 -8.56 -13.62 -3.57
CA LEU A 185 -9.10 -13.33 -2.24
C LEU A 185 -9.92 -14.49 -1.68
N ALA A 186 -10.66 -15.20 -2.53
CA ALA A 186 -11.44 -16.36 -2.11
C ALA A 186 -10.53 -17.52 -1.65
N LEU A 187 -9.47 -17.82 -2.39
CA LEU A 187 -8.49 -18.85 -2.04
C LEU A 187 -7.70 -18.50 -0.77
N GLU A 188 -7.38 -17.23 -0.57
CA GLU A 188 -6.78 -16.74 0.68
C GLU A 188 -7.74 -16.93 1.86
N ALA A 189 -9.01 -16.55 1.73
CA ALA A 189 -10.02 -16.69 2.78
C ALA A 189 -10.33 -18.16 3.14
N LEU A 190 -10.10 -19.10 2.22
CA LEU A 190 -10.18 -20.55 2.47
C LEU A 190 -9.01 -21.08 3.32
N GLY A 191 -8.07 -20.24 3.77
CA GLY A 191 -7.06 -20.60 4.77
C GLY A 191 -7.59 -20.71 6.21
N GLU A 192 -8.87 -20.40 6.42
CA GLU A 192 -9.58 -20.53 7.70
C GLU A 192 -10.53 -21.73 7.69
N PRO A 193 -10.66 -22.51 8.79
CA PRO A 193 -11.42 -23.76 8.79
C PRO A 193 -12.88 -23.63 8.34
N CYS A 194 -13.31 -24.50 7.43
CA CYS A 194 -14.70 -24.64 6.99
C CYS A 194 -15.39 -25.89 7.57
N PRO A 195 -16.74 -25.92 7.68
CA PRO A 195 -17.46 -27.11 8.14
C PRO A 195 -17.23 -28.35 7.27
N ASP A 196 -17.13 -28.17 5.94
CA ASP A 196 -16.78 -29.24 5.00
C ASP A 196 -15.29 -29.15 4.65
N VAL A 197 -14.47 -29.75 5.51
CA VAL A 197 -13.01 -29.77 5.39
C VAL A 197 -12.56 -30.47 4.09
N ALA A 198 -13.27 -31.53 3.68
CA ALA A 198 -12.89 -32.29 2.50
C ALA A 198 -13.10 -31.49 1.21
N ALA A 199 -14.23 -30.78 1.09
CA ALA A 199 -14.49 -29.89 -0.04
C ALA A 199 -13.48 -28.74 -0.08
N GLN A 200 -13.23 -28.10 1.08
CA GLN A 200 -12.26 -27.01 1.20
C GLN A 200 -10.84 -27.44 0.77
N GLN A 201 -10.35 -28.57 1.28
CA GLN A 201 -9.04 -29.11 0.91
C GLN A 201 -8.97 -29.43 -0.59
N GLN A 202 -10.04 -29.97 -1.18
CA GLN A 202 -10.08 -30.26 -2.61
C GLN A 202 -10.02 -28.97 -3.45
N THR A 203 -10.80 -27.94 -3.11
CA THR A 203 -10.76 -26.64 -3.79
C THR A 203 -9.34 -26.04 -3.79
N LEU A 204 -8.66 -26.09 -2.65
CA LEU A 204 -7.29 -25.58 -2.53
C LEU A 204 -6.28 -26.43 -3.30
N LEU A 205 -6.39 -27.76 -3.25
CA LEU A 205 -5.52 -28.67 -4.01
C LEU A 205 -5.67 -28.48 -5.52
N ASP A 206 -6.90 -28.30 -6.01
CA ASP A 206 -7.16 -28.04 -7.42
C ASP A 206 -6.45 -26.74 -7.84
N ALA A 207 -6.59 -25.66 -7.08
CA ALA A 207 -5.92 -24.39 -7.36
C ALA A 207 -4.38 -24.49 -7.28
N VAL A 208 -3.85 -25.26 -6.33
CA VAL A 208 -2.41 -25.52 -6.19
C VAL A 208 -1.86 -26.28 -7.41
N SER A 209 -2.63 -27.22 -7.96
CA SER A 209 -2.21 -28.05 -9.11
C SER A 209 -2.04 -27.25 -10.41
N GLU A 210 -2.62 -26.05 -10.50
CA GLU A 210 -2.55 -25.19 -11.67
C GLU A 210 -1.19 -24.49 -11.84
N ILE A 211 -0.33 -24.47 -10.82
CA ILE A 211 0.95 -23.72 -10.83
C ILE A 211 1.84 -24.07 -12.03
N GLY A 212 1.84 -25.33 -12.48
CA GLY A 212 2.63 -25.78 -13.63
C GLY A 212 2.00 -25.52 -15.01
N ALA A 213 0.74 -25.09 -15.05
CA ALA A 213 0.02 -24.70 -16.27
C ALA A 213 -0.19 -23.18 -16.37
N ALA A 214 0.05 -22.46 -15.29
CA ALA A 214 -0.10 -21.01 -15.21
C ALA A 214 0.94 -20.30 -16.08
N THR A 215 0.50 -19.28 -16.82
CA THR A 215 1.41 -18.31 -17.45
C THR A 215 2.14 -17.49 -16.38
N ASP A 216 3.18 -16.74 -16.75
CA ASP A 216 3.90 -15.78 -15.88
C ASP A 216 2.98 -14.83 -15.08
N SER A 217 1.71 -14.70 -15.47
CA SER A 217 0.70 -13.85 -14.83
C SER A 217 -0.32 -14.56 -13.94
N GLU A 218 -0.42 -15.90 -13.93
CA GLU A 218 -1.51 -16.62 -13.23
C GLU A 218 -1.09 -17.35 -11.94
N TRP A 219 0.15 -17.16 -11.50
CA TRP A 219 0.74 -17.86 -10.35
C TRP A 219 0.16 -17.48 -8.98
N LEU A 220 -0.37 -16.26 -8.81
CA LEU A 220 -0.74 -15.72 -7.48
C LEU A 220 -1.84 -16.53 -6.79
N ALA A 221 -2.84 -16.99 -7.55
CA ALA A 221 -3.93 -17.80 -7.01
C ALA A 221 -3.41 -19.12 -6.43
N SER A 222 -2.56 -19.84 -7.18
CA SER A 222 -1.95 -21.09 -6.74
C SER A 222 -1.00 -20.88 -5.56
N ALA A 223 -0.21 -19.81 -5.56
CA ALA A 223 0.70 -19.47 -4.47
C ALA A 223 -0.05 -19.16 -3.15
N ARG A 224 -1.15 -18.38 -3.23
CA ARG A 224 -2.01 -18.11 -2.07
C ARG A 224 -2.73 -19.37 -1.60
N ALA A 225 -3.23 -20.20 -2.53
CA ALA A 225 -3.85 -21.47 -2.20
C ALA A 225 -2.89 -22.43 -1.47
N LEU A 226 -1.61 -22.44 -1.82
CA LEU A 226 -0.59 -23.22 -1.10
C LEU A 226 -0.47 -22.78 0.35
N VAL A 227 -0.40 -21.47 0.62
CA VAL A 227 -0.30 -20.94 1.99
C VAL A 227 -1.56 -21.26 2.78
N SER A 228 -2.74 -21.07 2.19
CA SER A 228 -4.02 -21.46 2.79
C SER A 228 -4.07 -22.96 3.10
N LEU A 229 -3.62 -23.81 2.18
CA LEU A 229 -3.55 -25.26 2.37
C LEU A 229 -2.58 -25.63 3.49
N ALA A 230 -1.42 -24.97 3.57
CA ALA A 230 -0.44 -25.19 4.64
C ALA A 230 -0.99 -24.83 6.03
N SER A 231 -1.89 -23.85 6.11
CA SER A 231 -2.59 -23.48 7.36
C SER A 231 -3.56 -24.57 7.83
N ILE A 232 -4.38 -25.12 6.92
CA ILE A 232 -5.48 -26.03 7.30
C ILE A 232 -5.19 -27.53 7.12
N ALA A 233 -4.20 -27.87 6.30
CA ALA A 233 -3.82 -29.24 5.94
C ALA A 233 -2.30 -29.35 5.65
N PRO A 234 -1.45 -29.21 6.68
CA PRO A 234 0.01 -29.16 6.51
C PRO A 234 0.59 -30.34 5.74
N GLU A 235 0.09 -31.56 5.95
CA GLU A 235 0.60 -32.76 5.28
C GLU A 235 0.31 -32.77 3.77
N LEU A 236 -0.83 -32.21 3.36
CA LEU A 236 -1.19 -32.07 1.95
C LEU A 236 -0.33 -30.99 1.29
N ALA A 237 -0.12 -29.87 1.97
CA ALA A 237 0.74 -28.79 1.48
C ALA A 237 2.20 -29.25 1.36
N GLU A 238 2.72 -29.99 2.35
CA GLU A 238 4.07 -30.55 2.32
C GLU A 238 4.32 -31.43 1.08
N ALA A 239 3.34 -32.24 0.68
CA ALA A 239 3.47 -33.12 -0.49
C ALA A 239 3.63 -32.36 -1.82
N VAL A 240 3.09 -31.14 -1.90
CA VAL A 240 3.10 -30.30 -3.11
C VAL A 240 4.04 -29.11 -3.02
N LEU A 241 4.67 -28.87 -1.87
CA LEU A 241 5.59 -27.75 -1.64
C LEU A 241 6.84 -27.74 -2.56
N PRO A 242 7.48 -28.89 -2.90
CA PRO A 242 8.72 -28.88 -3.69
C PRO A 242 8.63 -28.15 -5.04
N GLN A 243 7.50 -28.25 -5.75
CA GLN A 243 7.31 -27.55 -7.04
C GLN A 243 7.28 -26.01 -6.89
N PHE A 244 6.91 -25.49 -5.71
CA PHE A 244 6.91 -24.05 -5.45
C PHE A 244 8.29 -23.55 -4.99
N LEU A 245 9.05 -24.38 -4.26
CA LEU A 245 10.40 -24.05 -3.81
C LEU A 245 11.38 -23.87 -4.98
N GLU A 246 11.19 -24.63 -6.06
CA GLU A 246 12.07 -24.61 -7.25
C GLU A 246 11.52 -23.75 -8.41
N HIS A 247 10.40 -23.05 -8.18
CA HIS A 247 9.72 -22.28 -9.23
C HIS A 247 10.59 -21.11 -9.73
N GLU A 248 10.51 -20.73 -11.01
CA GLU A 248 11.34 -19.66 -11.58
C GLU A 248 10.99 -18.26 -11.07
N ASN A 249 9.70 -17.99 -10.86
CA ASN A 249 9.19 -16.74 -10.31
C ASN A 249 9.53 -16.63 -8.80
N ALA A 250 10.25 -15.57 -8.43
CA ALA A 250 10.65 -15.30 -7.05
C ALA A 250 9.47 -15.03 -6.10
N PHE A 251 8.37 -14.44 -6.57
CA PHE A 251 7.16 -14.26 -5.74
C PHE A 251 6.62 -15.62 -5.28
N VAL A 252 6.55 -16.59 -6.19
CA VAL A 252 6.10 -17.96 -5.87
C VAL A 252 6.99 -18.59 -4.80
N ARG A 253 8.32 -18.45 -4.92
CA ARG A 253 9.26 -18.94 -3.90
C ARG A 253 9.13 -18.21 -2.56
N SER A 254 8.79 -16.93 -2.55
CA SER A 254 8.47 -16.20 -1.30
C SER A 254 7.23 -16.76 -0.60
N TYR A 255 6.14 -17.06 -1.34
CA TYR A 255 4.97 -17.74 -0.78
C TYR A 255 5.27 -19.19 -0.35
N ALA A 256 6.16 -19.88 -1.08
CA ALA A 256 6.65 -21.19 -0.68
C ALA A 256 7.38 -21.13 0.67
N ALA A 257 8.12 -20.05 0.96
CA ALA A 257 8.71 -19.82 2.27
C ALA A 257 7.63 -19.73 3.37
N SER A 258 6.57 -18.96 3.16
CA SER A 258 5.45 -18.87 4.10
C SER A 258 4.79 -20.23 4.35
N ALA A 259 4.54 -21.00 3.29
CA ALA A 259 4.00 -22.35 3.41
C ALA A 259 4.97 -23.30 4.15
N ALA A 260 6.27 -23.26 3.82
CA ALA A 260 7.32 -24.04 4.49
C ALA A 260 7.38 -23.75 6.00
N ALA A 261 7.21 -22.48 6.39
CA ALA A 261 7.15 -22.09 7.80
C ALA A 261 5.93 -22.68 8.52
N LEU A 262 4.75 -22.62 7.89
CA LEU A 262 3.51 -23.18 8.45
C LEU A 262 3.58 -24.70 8.63
N VAL A 263 4.20 -25.43 7.70
CA VAL A 263 4.39 -26.88 7.82
C VAL A 263 5.58 -27.29 8.70
N GLY A 264 6.37 -26.33 9.19
CA GLY A 264 7.53 -26.59 10.05
C GLY A 264 8.80 -27.07 9.33
N GLN A 265 8.92 -26.85 8.02
CA GLN A 265 10.11 -27.21 7.23
C GLN A 265 11.22 -26.15 7.32
N THR A 266 11.87 -26.05 8.49
CA THR A 266 13.01 -25.14 8.73
C THR A 266 14.17 -25.36 7.75
N GLY A 267 14.42 -26.60 7.33
CA GLY A 267 15.42 -26.93 6.33
C GLY A 267 15.19 -26.23 4.99
N ALA A 268 13.93 -26.16 4.54
CA ALA A 268 13.57 -25.45 3.31
C ALA A 268 13.80 -23.95 3.45
N LEU A 269 13.43 -23.35 4.58
CA LEU A 269 13.70 -21.93 4.86
C LEU A 269 15.20 -21.62 4.86
N ARG A 270 16.04 -22.50 5.43
CA ARG A 270 17.50 -22.34 5.40
C ARG A 270 18.04 -22.38 3.97
N VAL A 271 17.49 -23.20 3.09
CA VAL A 271 17.84 -23.17 1.65
C VAL A 271 17.42 -21.85 1.01
N LEU A 272 16.18 -21.41 1.23
CA LEU A 272 15.65 -20.16 0.65
C LEU A 272 16.36 -18.89 1.18
N SER A 273 16.95 -18.94 2.37
CA SER A 273 17.80 -17.84 2.87
C SER A 273 19.06 -17.58 2.03
N GLN A 274 19.35 -18.45 1.07
CA GLN A 274 20.44 -18.33 0.10
C GLN A 274 19.94 -18.13 -1.35
N ASP A 275 18.63 -17.93 -1.56
CA ASP A 275 18.00 -17.78 -2.87
C ASP A 275 18.64 -16.66 -3.72
N PRO A 276 18.71 -16.72 -5.05
CA PRO A 276 19.21 -15.58 -5.84
C PRO A 276 18.43 -14.27 -5.62
N SER A 277 17.15 -14.33 -5.25
CA SER A 277 16.30 -13.16 -5.01
C SER A 277 16.42 -12.64 -3.58
N PRO A 278 16.77 -11.35 -3.37
CA PRO A 278 16.77 -10.73 -2.04
C PRO A 278 15.42 -10.78 -1.31
N ASN A 279 14.31 -10.72 -2.05
CA ASN A 279 12.97 -10.79 -1.45
C ASN A 279 12.68 -12.18 -0.86
N VAL A 280 13.10 -13.24 -1.55
CA VAL A 280 12.95 -14.62 -1.07
C VAL A 280 13.82 -14.84 0.17
N ARG A 281 15.08 -14.35 0.14
CA ARG A 281 15.95 -14.39 1.32
C ARG A 281 15.33 -13.66 2.50
N THR A 282 14.80 -12.46 2.27
CA THR A 282 14.16 -11.63 3.30
C THR A 282 12.99 -12.36 3.94
N ALA A 283 12.08 -12.92 3.14
CA ALA A 283 10.97 -13.72 3.63
C ALA A 283 11.46 -14.91 4.48
N ALA A 284 12.46 -15.65 3.99
CA ALA A 284 12.99 -16.83 4.69
C ALA A 284 13.65 -16.48 6.03
N ILE A 285 14.48 -15.43 6.11
CA ILE A 285 15.17 -15.06 7.36
C ILE A 285 14.21 -14.50 8.41
N GLN A 286 13.16 -13.77 8.01
CA GLN A 286 12.14 -13.29 8.94
C GLN A 286 11.35 -14.46 9.54
N LEU A 287 10.97 -15.43 8.71
CA LEU A 287 10.26 -16.62 9.16
C LEU A 287 11.14 -17.51 10.06
N LEU A 288 12.42 -17.67 9.74
CA LEU A 288 13.37 -18.38 10.61
C LEU A 288 13.54 -17.68 11.96
N ALA A 289 13.71 -16.36 11.96
CA ALA A 289 13.86 -15.58 13.19
C ALA A 289 12.62 -15.70 14.10
N ALA A 290 11.41 -15.76 13.52
CA ALA A 290 10.17 -15.86 14.27
C ALA A 290 9.91 -17.22 14.93
N GLN A 291 10.66 -18.28 14.57
CA GLN A 291 10.43 -19.63 15.08
C GLN A 291 11.19 -19.96 16.38
N ASP A 292 12.03 -19.05 16.91
CA ASP A 292 12.72 -19.13 18.22
C ASP A 292 13.47 -20.45 18.54
N SER A 293 13.74 -21.30 17.54
CA SER A 293 14.24 -22.66 17.76
C SER A 293 15.77 -22.77 17.70
N GLU A 294 16.43 -21.89 16.95
CA GLU A 294 17.89 -21.88 16.77
C GLU A 294 18.36 -20.47 16.39
N SER A 295 19.50 -20.03 16.90
CA SER A 295 20.09 -18.76 16.48
C SER A 295 20.43 -18.81 14.98
N ILE A 296 20.15 -17.70 14.31
CA ILE A 296 20.47 -17.52 12.89
C ILE A 296 21.50 -16.39 12.69
N ASP A 297 22.22 -15.99 13.74
CA ASP A 297 23.06 -14.79 13.72
C ASP A 297 24.19 -14.91 12.70
N GLU A 298 24.84 -16.07 12.59
CA GLU A 298 25.86 -16.32 11.56
C GLU A 298 25.26 -16.22 10.14
N LEU A 299 24.05 -16.72 9.96
CA LEU A 299 23.32 -16.61 8.71
C LEU A 299 23.00 -15.14 8.41
N LEU A 300 22.52 -14.37 9.37
CA LEU A 300 22.23 -12.94 9.22
C LEU A 300 23.49 -12.13 8.90
N VAL A 301 24.61 -12.41 9.57
CA VAL A 301 25.92 -11.81 9.24
C VAL A 301 26.32 -12.11 7.81
N SER A 302 26.06 -13.31 7.29
CA SER A 302 26.36 -13.65 5.89
C SER A 302 25.55 -12.82 4.88
N GLN A 303 24.33 -12.38 5.26
CA GLN A 303 23.49 -11.52 4.42
C GLN A 303 24.03 -10.10 4.29
N LEU A 304 24.88 -9.63 5.22
CA LEU A 304 25.46 -8.28 5.19
C LEU A 304 26.45 -8.06 4.04
N SER A 305 26.70 -9.08 3.21
CA SER A 305 27.56 -8.99 2.02
C SER A 305 26.84 -8.49 0.76
N VAL A 306 25.51 -8.48 0.74
CA VAL A 306 24.70 -8.05 -0.41
C VAL A 306 24.52 -6.52 -0.49
N GLU A 307 23.87 -6.03 -1.53
CA GLU A 307 23.59 -4.60 -1.74
C GLU A 307 22.10 -4.26 -1.68
N ASP A 308 21.21 -5.25 -1.62
CA ASP A 308 19.77 -5.01 -1.54
C ASP A 308 19.41 -4.28 -0.23
N PRO A 309 18.79 -3.09 -0.30
CA PRO A 309 18.53 -2.28 0.89
C PRO A 309 17.56 -2.95 1.88
N GLN A 310 16.54 -3.66 1.38
CA GLN A 310 15.57 -4.32 2.24
C GLN A 310 16.24 -5.43 3.04
N LEU A 311 16.96 -6.33 2.37
CA LEU A 311 17.63 -7.46 3.00
C LEU A 311 18.68 -7.00 4.01
N LEU A 312 19.48 -5.99 3.68
CA LEU A 312 20.46 -5.42 4.60
C LEU A 312 19.80 -4.83 5.85
N MET A 313 18.74 -4.04 5.66
CA MET A 313 18.00 -3.43 6.77
C MET A 313 17.41 -4.50 7.69
N ILE A 314 16.75 -5.51 7.13
CA ILE A 314 16.13 -6.59 7.91
C ILE A 314 17.18 -7.43 8.62
N ALA A 315 18.26 -7.82 7.94
CA ALA A 315 19.35 -8.57 8.56
C ALA A 315 19.99 -7.79 9.72
N ALA A 316 20.24 -6.49 9.54
CA ALA A 316 20.79 -5.64 10.59
C ALA A 316 19.82 -5.49 11.78
N ARG A 317 18.51 -5.38 11.55
CA ARG A 317 17.53 -5.31 12.64
C ARG A 317 17.44 -6.61 13.43
N LEU A 318 17.46 -7.76 12.75
CA LEU A 318 17.40 -9.07 13.39
C LEU A 318 18.67 -9.43 14.18
N LEU A 319 19.78 -8.70 13.99
CA LEU A 319 21.03 -8.87 14.73
C LEU A 319 21.08 -8.10 16.07
N GLU A 320 20.01 -7.40 16.43
CA GLU A 320 19.92 -6.69 17.72
C GLU A 320 20.15 -7.64 18.91
N ASN A 321 20.93 -7.20 19.90
CA ASN A 321 21.32 -7.95 21.10
C ASN A 321 22.03 -9.30 20.85
N SER A 322 22.54 -9.54 19.64
CA SER A 322 23.25 -10.79 19.31
C SER A 322 24.55 -10.99 20.13
N PRO A 323 24.86 -12.24 20.52
CA PRO A 323 26.14 -12.60 21.14
C PRO A 323 27.38 -12.44 20.23
N LEU A 324 27.22 -12.24 18.91
CA LEU A 324 28.34 -12.11 17.95
C LEU A 324 28.94 -10.69 17.87
N GLY A 325 28.73 -9.85 18.88
CA GLY A 325 28.96 -8.40 18.86
C GLY A 325 30.14 -7.90 18.01
N PRO A 326 31.41 -8.18 18.35
CA PRO A 326 32.56 -7.63 17.60
C PRO A 326 32.59 -8.00 16.11
N GLN A 327 32.11 -9.20 15.76
CA GLN A 327 32.00 -9.64 14.36
C GLN A 327 30.91 -8.85 13.63
N ILE A 328 29.77 -8.63 14.29
CA ILE A 328 28.66 -7.84 13.75
C ILE A 328 29.12 -6.40 13.52
N ALA A 329 29.72 -5.74 14.51
CA ALA A 329 30.20 -4.37 14.38
C ALA A 329 31.10 -4.18 13.15
N SER A 330 32.02 -5.12 12.94
CA SER A 330 32.92 -5.08 11.78
C SER A 330 32.17 -5.31 10.46
N ALA A 331 31.25 -6.28 10.42
CA ALA A 331 30.48 -6.61 9.23
C ALA A 331 29.50 -5.50 8.83
N THR A 332 28.80 -4.91 9.80
CA THR A 332 27.83 -3.82 9.57
C THR A 332 28.53 -2.54 9.17
N LEU A 333 29.70 -2.23 9.73
CA LEU A 333 30.49 -1.07 9.28
C LEU A 333 30.98 -1.24 7.83
N LEU A 334 31.45 -2.43 7.46
CA LEU A 334 31.84 -2.72 6.07
C LEU A 334 30.64 -2.64 5.11
N ALA A 335 29.47 -3.14 5.51
CA ALA A 335 28.26 -3.02 4.73
C ALA A 335 27.82 -1.54 4.60
N PHE A 336 27.86 -0.78 5.70
CA PHE A 336 27.52 0.64 5.71
C PHE A 336 28.43 1.42 4.76
N GLU A 337 29.74 1.24 4.83
CA GLU A 337 30.69 1.89 3.92
C GLU A 337 30.41 1.56 2.45
N ARG A 338 30.18 0.28 2.14
CA ARG A 338 29.89 -0.19 0.77
C ARG A 338 28.60 0.43 0.23
N VAL A 339 27.51 0.38 1.00
CA VAL A 339 26.22 0.93 0.57
C VAL A 339 26.29 2.45 0.44
N SER A 340 26.98 3.12 1.36
CA SER A 340 27.18 4.58 1.32
C SER A 340 27.94 5.02 0.07
N ALA A 341 28.89 4.22 -0.42
CA ALA A 341 29.64 4.51 -1.64
C ALA A 341 28.76 4.55 -2.90
N SER A 342 27.56 3.97 -2.89
CA SER A 342 26.62 4.04 -4.01
C SER A 342 25.97 5.42 -4.18
N GLN A 343 26.04 6.28 -3.16
CA GLN A 343 25.42 7.62 -3.15
C GLN A 343 23.93 7.62 -3.51
N ARG A 344 23.17 6.64 -3.01
CA ARG A 344 21.71 6.54 -3.22
C ARG A 344 20.96 6.91 -1.95
N GLU A 345 20.13 7.95 -2.02
CA GLU A 345 19.26 8.36 -0.91
C GLU A 345 18.26 7.26 -0.51
N THR A 346 17.79 6.46 -1.46
CA THR A 346 16.88 5.30 -1.22
C THR A 346 17.47 4.26 -0.26
N THR A 347 18.78 4.27 -0.02
CA THR A 347 19.44 3.35 0.93
C THR A 347 19.45 3.86 2.37
N ARG A 348 18.88 5.05 2.65
CA ARG A 348 18.85 5.68 4.00
C ARG A 348 18.49 4.69 5.10
N ASP A 349 17.39 3.97 4.99
CA ASP A 349 16.91 3.09 6.07
C ASP A 349 17.85 1.92 6.33
N ALA A 350 18.40 1.32 5.28
CA ALA A 350 19.40 0.26 5.41
C ALA A 350 20.67 0.78 6.08
N ARG A 351 21.16 1.94 5.64
CA ARG A 351 22.36 2.58 6.21
C ARG A 351 22.18 2.93 7.68
N ARG A 352 21.00 3.42 8.07
CA ARG A 352 20.68 3.74 9.48
C ARG A 352 20.58 2.47 10.32
N ALA A 353 19.90 1.43 9.85
CA ALA A 353 19.83 0.14 10.55
C ALA A 353 21.22 -0.50 10.75
N LEU A 354 22.12 -0.33 9.77
CA LEU A 354 23.52 -0.76 9.91
C LEU A 354 24.25 0.07 10.97
N LEU A 355 24.06 1.39 10.99
CA LEU A 355 24.66 2.28 12.00
C LEU A 355 24.17 1.99 13.42
N GLU A 356 22.90 1.62 13.61
CA GLU A 356 22.38 1.16 14.90
C GLU A 356 23.19 -0.03 15.44
N ARG A 357 23.49 -1.01 14.59
CA ARG A 357 24.34 -2.17 14.96
C ARG A 357 25.81 -1.81 15.14
N VAL A 358 26.32 -0.86 14.34
CA VAL A 358 27.68 -0.34 14.51
C VAL A 358 27.81 0.31 15.88
N GLU A 359 26.85 1.14 16.28
CA GLU A 359 26.85 1.77 17.60
C GLU A 359 26.79 0.77 18.73
N GLU A 360 25.86 -0.18 18.63
CA GLU A 360 25.57 -1.17 19.68
C GLU A 360 26.79 -2.05 20.00
N PHE A 361 27.52 -2.48 18.97
CA PHE A 361 28.60 -3.46 19.11
C PHE A 361 30.00 -2.92 18.85
N GLY A 362 30.12 -1.71 18.31
CA GLY A 362 31.39 -1.06 17.98
C GLY A 362 32.00 -0.30 19.16
N ASP A 363 33.16 0.30 18.92
CA ASP A 363 33.89 1.06 19.92
C ASP A 363 34.77 2.16 19.30
N ALA A 364 35.52 2.85 20.17
CA ALA A 364 36.40 3.96 19.79
C ALA A 364 37.47 3.59 18.72
N ALA A 365 37.80 2.31 18.50
CA ALA A 365 38.74 1.91 17.46
C ALA A 365 38.18 2.15 16.03
N MET A 366 36.87 2.30 15.88
CA MET A 366 36.20 2.53 14.60
C MET A 366 36.00 4.01 14.25
N ILE A 367 36.33 4.94 15.16
CA ILE A 367 36.12 6.39 14.99
C ILE A 367 36.67 6.89 13.66
N SER A 368 37.91 6.54 13.31
CA SER A 368 38.57 7.03 12.09
C SER A 368 37.90 6.59 10.80
N ARG A 369 37.14 5.50 10.83
CA ARG A 369 36.37 5.00 9.68
C ARG A 369 35.01 5.66 9.55
N LEU A 370 34.38 6.04 10.66
CA LEU A 370 33.09 6.73 10.65
C LEU A 370 33.21 8.24 10.45
N GLU A 371 34.31 8.87 10.89
CA GLU A 371 34.50 10.33 10.84
C GLU A 371 34.28 10.95 9.44
N PRO A 372 34.67 10.33 8.31
CA PRO A 372 34.36 10.86 6.98
C PRO A 372 32.86 11.02 6.69
N PHE A 373 32.00 10.22 7.33
CA PHE A 373 30.55 10.24 7.12
C PHE A 373 29.84 11.35 7.92
N LEU A 374 30.58 12.20 8.64
CA LEU A 374 30.04 13.50 9.09
C LEU A 374 29.67 14.42 7.90
N LEU A 375 30.24 14.16 6.73
CA LEU A 375 29.96 14.84 5.46
C LEU A 375 28.94 14.08 4.60
N ASP A 376 28.25 13.09 5.14
CA ASP A 376 27.34 12.28 4.34
C ASP A 376 26.28 13.11 3.63
N PHE A 377 25.90 12.71 2.42
CA PHE A 377 24.89 13.43 1.65
C PHE A 377 23.50 13.40 2.30
N ASP A 378 23.24 12.40 3.14
CA ASP A 378 22.01 12.29 3.89
C ASP A 378 22.16 12.93 5.28
N PRO A 379 21.36 13.96 5.61
CA PRO A 379 21.49 14.67 6.88
C PRO A 379 21.19 13.79 8.09
N GLN A 380 20.28 12.80 7.97
CA GLN A 380 19.97 11.91 9.09
C GLN A 380 21.13 10.95 9.35
N VAL A 381 21.77 10.44 8.30
CA VAL A 381 22.96 9.59 8.43
C VAL A 381 24.12 10.37 9.04
N ALA A 382 24.38 11.59 8.59
CA ALA A 382 25.42 12.45 9.18
C ALA A 382 25.16 12.74 10.66
N MET A 383 23.89 12.97 11.04
CA MET A 383 23.48 13.15 12.45
C MET A 383 23.68 11.87 13.28
N ASP A 384 23.30 10.70 12.75
CA ASP A 384 23.52 9.41 13.41
C ASP A 384 25.01 9.15 13.64
N VAL A 385 25.86 9.42 12.63
CA VAL A 385 27.32 9.31 12.75
C VAL A 385 27.87 10.24 13.84
N ALA A 386 27.47 11.51 13.85
CA ALA A 386 27.91 12.48 14.87
C ALA A 386 27.58 12.01 16.28
N ARG A 387 26.36 11.49 16.48
CA ARG A 387 25.88 10.94 17.74
C ARG A 387 26.70 9.72 18.19
N ILE A 388 26.99 8.79 17.28
CA ILE A 388 27.82 7.61 17.57
C ILE A 388 29.24 8.01 17.97
N LEU A 389 29.85 8.94 17.22
CA LEU A 389 31.20 9.44 17.53
C LEU A 389 31.24 10.15 18.89
N GLU A 390 30.22 10.92 19.25
CA GLU A 390 30.10 11.54 20.56
C GLU A 390 29.95 10.49 21.67
N HIS A 391 29.12 9.46 21.46
CA HIS A 391 28.96 8.35 22.40
C HIS A 391 30.30 7.64 22.69
N TRP A 392 31.11 7.34 21.67
CA TRP A 392 32.38 6.63 21.85
C TRP A 392 33.52 7.51 22.37
N SER A 393 33.56 8.79 22.01
CA SER A 393 34.69 9.67 22.33
C SER A 393 34.43 10.63 23.51
N GLY A 394 33.17 10.85 23.88
CA GLY A 394 32.74 11.90 24.80
C GLY A 394 32.90 13.32 24.26
N GLN A 395 33.25 13.49 22.97
CA GLN A 395 33.44 14.78 22.32
C GLN A 395 32.35 14.99 21.27
N SER A 396 31.65 16.12 21.35
CA SER A 396 30.64 16.48 20.36
C SER A 396 31.27 16.70 18.99
N ARG A 397 30.64 16.16 17.94
CA ARG A 397 31.02 16.31 16.54
C ARG A 397 29.89 17.00 15.79
N GLN A 398 30.22 17.98 14.97
CA GLN A 398 29.22 18.70 14.19
C GLN A 398 28.99 17.98 12.84
N PRO A 399 27.77 17.50 12.53
CA PRO A 399 27.47 17.00 11.20
C PRO A 399 27.45 18.16 10.20
N ASN A 400 28.00 17.92 9.00
CA ASN A 400 28.05 18.90 7.91
C ASN A 400 27.74 18.20 6.57
N PRO A 401 26.49 17.76 6.37
CA PRO A 401 26.11 16.94 5.22
C PRO A 401 26.32 17.68 3.89
N GLU A 402 26.74 16.95 2.85
CA GLU A 402 26.95 17.46 1.49
C GLU A 402 25.90 16.89 0.51
N PRO A 403 24.75 17.57 0.31
CA PRO A 403 23.65 17.00 -0.46
C PRO A 403 24.02 16.69 -1.90
N LEU A 404 23.43 15.62 -2.44
CA LEU A 404 23.59 15.28 -3.85
C LEU A 404 23.02 16.39 -4.77
N PRO A 405 23.57 16.55 -5.98
CA PRO A 405 23.01 17.44 -6.99
C PRO A 405 21.53 17.15 -7.26
N ARG A 406 20.71 18.19 -7.39
CA ARG A 406 19.30 18.10 -7.74
C ARG A 406 19.09 18.47 -9.20
N THR A 407 18.10 17.87 -9.85
CA THR A 407 17.70 18.23 -11.21
C THR A 407 17.13 19.64 -11.24
N ASP A 408 17.43 20.39 -12.29
CA ASP A 408 16.87 21.72 -12.51
C ASP A 408 15.36 21.66 -12.76
N LEU A 409 14.67 22.69 -12.30
CA LEU A 409 13.23 22.86 -12.55
C LEU A 409 12.97 23.08 -14.05
N PRO A 410 11.83 22.61 -14.57
CA PRO A 410 11.54 22.73 -15.99
C PRO A 410 11.30 24.20 -16.36
N ASN A 411 11.82 24.60 -17.51
CA ASN A 411 11.59 25.91 -18.09
C ASN A 411 10.14 26.02 -18.64
N PRO A 412 9.65 27.22 -19.01
CA PRO A 412 8.27 27.38 -19.48
C PRO A 412 7.89 26.54 -20.71
N THR A 413 8.85 26.21 -21.59
CA THR A 413 8.61 25.34 -22.75
C THR A 413 8.42 23.91 -22.31
N GLU A 414 9.33 23.38 -21.48
CA GLU A 414 9.25 22.03 -20.91
C GLU A 414 7.97 21.86 -20.08
N LEU A 415 7.59 22.86 -19.29
CA LEU A 415 6.31 22.84 -18.56
C LEU A 415 5.10 22.71 -19.49
N ASN A 416 5.12 23.37 -20.66
CA ASN A 416 4.04 23.24 -21.64
C ASN A 416 4.03 21.88 -22.33
N GLU A 417 5.20 21.26 -22.52
CA GLU A 417 5.32 19.89 -23.02
C GLU A 417 4.76 18.88 -21.99
N LEU A 418 5.12 19.02 -20.71
CA LEU A 418 4.56 18.20 -19.63
C LEU A 418 3.04 18.32 -19.51
N ARG A 419 2.48 19.52 -19.72
CA ARG A 419 1.02 19.72 -19.73
C ARG A 419 0.32 19.01 -20.88
N ARG A 420 1.06 18.71 -21.94
CA ARG A 420 0.58 18.04 -23.15
C ARG A 420 1.13 16.62 -23.25
N SER A 421 1.74 16.05 -22.22
CA SER A 421 2.19 14.67 -22.27
C SER A 421 1.12 13.73 -21.71
N THR A 422 1.24 12.46 -22.07
CA THR A 422 0.51 11.34 -21.49
C THR A 422 1.48 10.18 -21.40
N VAL A 423 1.42 9.43 -20.31
CA VAL A 423 2.25 8.24 -20.11
C VAL A 423 1.35 7.02 -20.23
N ILE A 424 1.69 6.11 -21.13
CA ILE A 424 0.97 4.86 -21.36
C ILE A 424 1.80 3.72 -20.79
N LEU A 425 1.23 2.98 -19.83
CA LEU A 425 1.84 1.76 -19.30
C LEU A 425 1.24 0.55 -20.04
N HIS A 426 2.06 -0.15 -20.81
CA HIS A 426 1.69 -1.36 -21.54
C HIS A 426 1.82 -2.57 -20.62
N MET A 427 0.74 -3.28 -20.32
CA MET A 427 0.75 -4.40 -19.37
C MET A 427 1.03 -5.74 -20.05
N GLN A 428 1.80 -6.63 -19.40
CA GLN A 428 2.17 -7.95 -19.96
C GLN A 428 0.94 -8.82 -20.26
N ARG A 429 -0.08 -8.73 -19.41
CA ARG A 429 -1.36 -9.42 -19.59
C ARG A 429 -2.27 -8.80 -20.64
N GLY A 430 -1.82 -7.75 -21.32
CA GLY A 430 -2.60 -6.95 -22.25
C GLY A 430 -3.35 -5.80 -21.56
N GLY A 431 -3.72 -4.82 -22.39
CA GLY A 431 -4.33 -3.57 -21.95
C GLY A 431 -3.28 -2.48 -21.67
N GLU A 432 -3.76 -1.24 -21.64
CA GLU A 432 -2.96 -0.04 -21.43
C GLU A 432 -3.54 0.75 -20.26
N ILE A 433 -2.67 1.29 -19.40
CA ILE A 433 -3.06 2.28 -18.38
C ILE A 433 -2.59 3.63 -18.88
N VAL A 434 -3.53 4.52 -19.20
CA VAL A 434 -3.23 5.84 -19.77
C VAL A 434 -3.28 6.87 -18.66
N ILE A 435 -2.13 7.46 -18.34
CA ILE A 435 -1.95 8.42 -17.25
C ILE A 435 -1.71 9.81 -17.82
N ARG A 436 -2.55 10.77 -17.43
CA ARG A 436 -2.34 12.20 -17.67
C ARG A 436 -1.59 12.83 -16.49
N PRO A 437 -0.37 13.33 -16.68
CA PRO A 437 0.37 14.04 -15.64
C PRO A 437 -0.28 15.38 -15.27
N LEU A 438 -0.03 15.84 -14.04
CA LEU A 438 -0.59 17.06 -13.44
C LEU A 438 0.54 18.02 -12.99
N PRO A 439 1.28 18.65 -13.91
CA PRO A 439 2.46 19.47 -13.55
C PRO A 439 2.10 20.78 -12.80
N ASN A 440 0.83 21.16 -12.75
CA ASN A 440 0.37 22.28 -11.92
C ASN A 440 0.08 21.86 -10.46
N VAL A 441 0.03 20.56 -10.18
CA VAL A 441 -0.22 19.97 -8.86
C VAL A 441 1.12 19.56 -8.23
N ALA A 442 1.96 18.85 -8.98
CA ALA A 442 3.25 18.36 -8.52
C ALA A 442 4.29 18.43 -9.65
N LEU A 443 4.95 19.58 -9.79
CA LEU A 443 5.81 19.89 -10.92
C LEU A 443 7.05 18.98 -10.96
N THR A 444 7.78 18.88 -9.86
CA THR A 444 9.03 18.13 -9.82
C THR A 444 8.78 16.63 -9.93
N ASN A 445 7.69 16.16 -9.33
CA ASN A 445 7.30 14.75 -9.40
C ASN A 445 6.80 14.37 -10.80
N VAL A 446 6.04 15.24 -11.48
CA VAL A 446 5.64 15.02 -12.89
C VAL A 446 6.87 15.00 -13.81
N GLN A 447 7.77 15.97 -13.68
CA GLN A 447 8.99 16.02 -14.49
C GLN A 447 9.77 14.72 -14.35
N ARG A 448 10.00 14.27 -13.11
CA ARG A 448 10.71 13.03 -12.82
C ARG A 448 10.00 11.81 -13.39
N PHE A 449 8.70 11.65 -13.15
CA PHE A 449 7.91 10.52 -13.64
C PHE A 449 7.95 10.41 -15.17
N VAL A 450 7.73 11.54 -15.88
CA VAL A 450 7.76 11.56 -17.34
C VAL A 450 9.15 11.27 -17.88
N GLN A 451 10.20 11.82 -17.26
CA GLN A 451 11.58 11.54 -17.66
C GLN A 451 11.95 10.06 -17.47
N LEU A 452 11.62 9.48 -16.31
CA LEU A 452 11.88 8.07 -16.03
C LEU A 452 11.10 7.15 -16.98
N ALA A 453 9.85 7.48 -17.29
CA ALA A 453 9.07 6.76 -18.29
C ALA A 453 9.70 6.86 -19.68
N HIS A 454 10.17 8.04 -20.09
CA HIS A 454 10.86 8.23 -21.36
C HIS A 454 12.17 7.41 -21.44
N ASP A 455 12.90 7.32 -20.33
CA ASP A 455 14.18 6.61 -20.25
C ASP A 455 14.04 5.09 -20.05
N GLY A 456 12.80 4.57 -20.06
CA GLY A 456 12.51 3.14 -19.94
C GLY A 456 12.68 2.58 -18.53
N TYR A 457 12.68 3.43 -17.49
CA TYR A 457 12.86 3.00 -16.09
C TYR A 457 11.80 1.98 -15.65
N PHE A 458 10.55 2.18 -16.05
CA PHE A 458 9.42 1.32 -15.65
C PHE A 458 9.32 0.03 -16.47
N ASP A 459 10.13 -0.15 -17.51
CA ASP A 459 10.07 -1.30 -18.40
C ASP A 459 10.52 -2.57 -17.67
N GLY A 460 9.65 -3.58 -17.64
CA GLY A 460 9.86 -4.84 -16.91
C GLY A 460 9.60 -4.75 -15.40
N LEU A 461 9.24 -3.57 -14.86
CA LEU A 461 8.91 -3.42 -13.44
C LEU A 461 7.49 -3.89 -13.14
N THR A 462 7.22 -4.21 -11.87
CA THR A 462 5.93 -4.79 -11.44
C THR A 462 5.12 -3.84 -10.57
N PHE A 463 3.80 -4.03 -10.57
CA PHE A 463 2.95 -3.68 -9.42
C PHE A 463 3.14 -4.75 -8.34
N HIS A 464 4.13 -4.54 -7.47
CA HIS A 464 4.54 -5.52 -6.46
C HIS A 464 3.67 -5.49 -5.20
N ARG A 465 2.77 -4.52 -5.06
CA ARG A 465 1.82 -4.46 -3.96
C ARG A 465 0.42 -4.17 -4.47
N TRP A 466 -0.53 -4.99 -4.03
CA TRP A 466 -1.94 -4.87 -4.36
C TRP A 466 -2.76 -4.90 -3.07
N GLU A 467 -3.44 -3.78 -2.81
CA GLU A 467 -4.36 -3.62 -1.67
C GLU A 467 -5.77 -3.39 -2.22
N PRO A 468 -6.61 -4.44 -2.30
CA PRO A 468 -7.93 -4.33 -2.92
C PRO A 468 -8.76 -3.21 -2.29
N ASN A 469 -9.45 -2.43 -3.12
CA ASN A 469 -10.22 -1.24 -2.71
C ASN A 469 -9.42 -0.14 -2.00
N PHE A 470 -8.09 -0.16 -2.11
CA PHE A 470 -7.22 0.90 -1.62
C PHE A 470 -6.28 1.35 -2.73
N VAL A 471 -5.12 0.70 -2.94
CA VAL A 471 -4.14 1.09 -3.96
C VAL A 471 -3.48 -0.13 -4.61
N ILE A 472 -3.03 0.04 -5.85
CA ILE A 472 -1.91 -0.74 -6.38
C ILE A 472 -0.65 0.12 -6.32
N GLN A 473 0.49 -0.50 -6.03
CA GLN A 473 1.78 0.18 -5.95
C GLN A 473 2.84 -0.59 -6.75
N GLY A 474 3.66 0.16 -7.49
CA GLY A 474 4.65 -0.38 -8.43
C GLY A 474 5.78 0.58 -8.73
N GLY A 475 6.65 0.19 -9.66
CA GLY A 475 7.82 1.01 -10.06
C GLY A 475 9.06 0.82 -9.19
N SER A 476 9.10 -0.25 -8.38
CA SER A 476 10.31 -0.65 -7.64
C SER A 476 11.13 -1.66 -8.45
N PRO A 477 12.44 -1.42 -8.70
CA PRO A 477 13.33 -2.39 -9.34
C PRO A 477 13.54 -3.66 -8.51
N GLY A 478 13.39 -3.56 -7.18
CA GLY A 478 13.47 -4.71 -6.28
C GLY A 478 12.13 -5.37 -6.01
N ALA A 479 11.02 -4.87 -6.61
CA ALA A 479 9.67 -5.27 -6.26
C ALA A 479 9.39 -5.20 -4.73
N ASN A 480 9.97 -4.19 -4.07
CA ASN A 480 9.84 -3.93 -2.64
C ASN A 480 9.93 -2.42 -2.34
N GLU A 481 9.57 -2.02 -1.13
CA GLU A 481 9.48 -0.61 -0.72
C GLU A 481 10.83 0.13 -0.68
N TYR A 482 11.96 -0.59 -0.58
CA TYR A 482 13.27 0.00 -0.26
C TYR A 482 14.19 0.14 -1.48
N ALA A 483 13.78 -0.38 -2.64
CA ALA A 483 14.49 -0.25 -3.89
C ALA A 483 13.80 0.78 -4.80
N GLY A 484 14.47 1.91 -5.06
CA GLY A 484 14.00 2.97 -5.97
C GLY A 484 15.09 3.42 -6.95
N ASP A 485 14.86 4.49 -7.71
CA ASP A 485 15.80 5.03 -8.72
C ASP A 485 17.01 5.79 -8.13
N GLY A 486 17.06 5.99 -6.81
CA GLY A 486 18.25 6.47 -6.09
C GLY A 486 18.03 7.76 -5.31
N PRO A 487 17.61 8.87 -5.96
CA PRO A 487 17.32 10.11 -5.24
C PRO A 487 15.97 10.07 -4.52
N TYR A 488 15.81 10.89 -3.49
CA TYR A 488 14.50 11.28 -2.98
C TYR A 488 13.98 12.53 -3.67
N THR A 489 12.66 12.65 -3.70
CA THR A 489 11.93 13.86 -4.06
C THR A 489 11.10 14.33 -2.89
N ARG A 490 10.82 15.62 -2.89
CA ARG A 490 9.97 16.25 -1.88
C ARG A 490 8.51 16.00 -2.16
N ASP A 491 7.72 16.06 -1.09
CA ASP A 491 6.28 16.01 -1.20
C ASP A 491 5.74 17.32 -1.81
N GLU A 492 4.94 17.21 -2.87
CA GLU A 492 4.21 18.31 -3.50
C GLU A 492 2.72 18.13 -3.19
N VAL A 493 2.36 18.48 -1.96
CA VAL A 493 1.04 18.24 -1.41
C VAL A 493 0.06 19.34 -1.81
N ASP A 494 -0.92 18.99 -2.64
CA ASP A 494 -1.99 19.89 -3.09
C ASP A 494 -3.29 19.74 -2.26
N LEU A 495 -4.30 20.56 -2.57
CA LEU A 495 -5.64 20.43 -2.04
C LEU A 495 -6.50 19.40 -2.77
N GLN A 496 -6.07 18.85 -3.89
CA GLN A 496 -6.79 17.81 -4.62
C GLN A 496 -6.95 16.54 -3.75
N PRO A 497 -8.18 16.03 -3.56
CA PRO A 497 -8.36 14.78 -2.84
C PRO A 497 -7.88 13.57 -3.67
N HIS A 498 -7.44 12.53 -2.97
CA HIS A 498 -7.08 11.22 -3.53
C HIS A 498 -8.34 10.46 -3.94
N TRP A 499 -8.94 10.92 -5.04
CA TRP A 499 -10.03 10.21 -5.69
C TRP A 499 -9.53 8.94 -6.39
N ARG A 500 -10.46 8.02 -6.67
CA ARG A 500 -10.19 6.88 -7.55
C ARG A 500 -9.55 7.34 -8.86
N GLY A 501 -8.52 6.61 -9.29
CA GLY A 501 -7.76 6.86 -10.49
C GLY A 501 -6.69 7.95 -10.36
N THR A 502 -6.57 8.66 -9.23
CA THR A 502 -5.39 9.51 -9.05
C THR A 502 -4.13 8.65 -8.87
N VAL A 503 -3.04 9.13 -9.46
CA VAL A 503 -1.71 8.52 -9.40
C VAL A 503 -0.85 9.35 -8.46
N GLY A 504 -0.30 8.70 -7.45
CA GLY A 504 0.49 9.33 -6.41
C GLY A 504 1.85 8.69 -6.24
N LEU A 505 2.67 9.38 -5.45
CA LEU A 505 4.04 9.00 -5.14
C LEU A 505 4.10 8.16 -3.88
N SER A 506 4.68 6.95 -3.94
CA SER A 506 4.91 6.17 -2.72
C SER A 506 6.04 6.79 -1.90
N THR A 507 5.86 6.85 -0.58
CA THR A 507 6.86 7.41 0.34
C THR A 507 6.97 6.55 1.60
N ARG A 508 8.15 6.54 2.21
CA ARG A 508 8.44 5.90 3.51
C ARG A 508 8.42 6.91 4.67
N GLY A 509 7.74 8.03 4.46
CA GLY A 509 7.79 9.21 5.31
C GLY A 509 7.96 10.48 4.47
N HIS A 510 7.84 11.64 5.11
CA HIS A 510 7.88 12.91 4.39
C HIS A 510 9.18 13.10 3.62
N ASP A 511 9.05 13.61 2.40
CA ASP A 511 10.17 13.91 1.49
C ASP A 511 11.09 12.70 1.22
N THR A 512 10.51 11.50 1.15
CA THR A 512 11.22 10.24 0.82
C THR A 512 10.70 9.57 -0.43
N GLY A 513 9.91 10.28 -1.24
CA GLY A 513 9.41 9.70 -2.48
C GLY A 513 10.54 9.38 -3.44
N ASP A 514 10.40 8.29 -4.17
CA ASP A 514 11.33 7.88 -5.21
C ASP A 514 10.56 7.66 -6.52
N ALA A 515 11.00 6.79 -7.42
CA ALA A 515 10.26 6.48 -8.63
C ALA A 515 9.02 5.59 -8.43
N GLN A 516 8.74 5.10 -7.22
CA GLN A 516 7.58 4.25 -6.97
C GLN A 516 6.27 5.04 -7.03
N ILE A 517 5.30 4.45 -7.71
CA ILE A 517 3.99 5.05 -7.95
C ILE A 517 2.90 4.19 -7.30
N PHE A 518 1.82 4.83 -6.91
CA PHE A 518 0.58 4.14 -6.57
C PHE A 518 -0.60 4.68 -7.37
N ILE A 519 -1.61 3.83 -7.62
CA ILE A 519 -2.88 4.21 -8.25
C ILE A 519 -4.02 3.90 -7.27
N ASN A 520 -4.85 4.90 -7.01
CA ASN A 520 -6.02 4.74 -6.13
C ASN A 520 -7.12 3.90 -6.81
N LEU A 521 -7.47 2.77 -6.19
CA LEU A 521 -8.57 1.89 -6.63
C LEU A 521 -9.94 2.36 -6.12
N ALA A 522 -9.96 3.23 -5.12
CA ALA A 522 -11.14 3.84 -4.53
C ALA A 522 -10.84 5.28 -4.09
N ASP A 523 -11.87 6.02 -3.69
CA ASP A 523 -11.71 7.34 -3.07
C ASP A 523 -11.05 7.19 -1.68
N ASN A 524 -9.76 7.56 -1.60
CA ASN A 524 -8.88 7.38 -0.46
C ASN A 524 -8.58 8.71 0.24
N VAL A 525 -9.62 9.39 0.69
CA VAL A 525 -9.50 10.73 1.32
C VAL A 525 -8.61 10.76 2.57
N ARG A 526 -8.32 9.59 3.16
CA ARG A 526 -7.34 9.43 4.25
C ARG A 526 -5.90 9.74 3.84
N LEU A 527 -5.57 9.71 2.54
CA LEU A 527 -4.25 10.07 2.00
C LEU A 527 -4.11 11.56 1.71
N ASN A 528 -5.23 12.30 1.75
CA ASN A 528 -5.23 13.73 1.47
C ASN A 528 -4.26 14.44 2.38
N HIS A 529 -3.42 15.26 1.77
CA HIS A 529 -2.46 16.13 2.42
C HIS A 529 -1.22 15.45 3.03
N ASP A 530 -1.11 14.13 2.89
CA ASP A 530 0.06 13.38 3.34
C ASP A 530 0.85 12.80 2.15
N TYR A 531 0.21 12.67 0.98
CA TYR A 531 0.83 12.09 -0.21
C TYR A 531 0.70 13.03 -1.41
N THR A 532 1.71 12.98 -2.29
CA THR A 532 1.74 13.74 -3.54
C THR A 532 0.83 13.07 -4.57
N ILE A 533 -0.01 13.87 -5.24
CA ILE A 533 -0.71 13.46 -6.47
C ILE A 533 0.00 14.12 -7.65
N PHE A 534 0.46 13.32 -8.61
CA PHE A 534 1.14 13.86 -9.80
C PHE A 534 0.45 13.46 -11.11
N GLY A 535 -0.55 12.58 -11.08
CA GLY A 535 -1.24 12.15 -12.29
C GLY A 535 -2.67 11.67 -12.05
N VAL A 536 -3.38 11.39 -13.14
CA VAL A 536 -4.68 10.70 -13.13
C VAL A 536 -4.74 9.70 -14.26
N VAL A 537 -5.27 8.51 -13.98
CA VAL A 537 -5.68 7.55 -14.99
C VAL A 537 -6.86 8.15 -15.76
N VAL A 538 -6.73 8.23 -17.09
CA VAL A 538 -7.76 8.74 -18.00
C VAL A 538 -8.34 7.65 -18.89
N ASP A 539 -7.68 6.50 -18.99
CA ASP A 539 -8.17 5.31 -19.68
C ASP A 539 -7.53 4.04 -19.07
N GLY A 540 -8.23 2.91 -19.17
CA GLY A 540 -7.78 1.62 -18.63
C GLY A 540 -8.17 1.34 -17.17
N MET A 541 -9.09 2.10 -16.57
CA MET A 541 -9.37 1.97 -15.13
C MET A 541 -10.13 0.67 -14.79
N GLU A 542 -11.29 0.41 -15.43
CA GLU A 542 -12.13 -0.74 -15.12
C GLU A 542 -11.63 -2.07 -15.73
N ASP A 543 -11.04 -2.01 -16.92
CA ASP A 543 -10.62 -3.16 -17.73
C ASP A 543 -9.14 -3.54 -17.53
N VAL A 544 -8.32 -2.60 -17.05
CA VAL A 544 -6.92 -2.86 -16.71
C VAL A 544 -6.70 -2.67 -15.21
N VAL A 545 -6.70 -1.45 -14.67
CA VAL A 545 -6.28 -1.16 -13.29
C VAL A 545 -7.02 -2.01 -12.25
N ASP A 546 -8.34 -2.13 -12.33
CA ASP A 546 -9.15 -2.89 -11.35
C ASP A 546 -8.85 -4.42 -11.37
N LEU A 547 -8.22 -4.93 -12.43
CA LEU A 547 -7.82 -6.34 -12.58
C LEU A 547 -6.34 -6.59 -12.23
N VAL A 548 -5.59 -5.55 -11.88
CA VAL A 548 -4.20 -5.68 -11.44
C VAL A 548 -4.14 -6.40 -10.10
N VAL A 549 -3.24 -7.37 -10.00
CA VAL A 549 -2.86 -8.05 -8.76
C VAL A 549 -1.35 -8.01 -8.59
N GLU A 550 -0.84 -8.49 -7.46
CA GLU A 550 0.59 -8.55 -7.17
C GLU A 550 1.39 -9.24 -8.28
N GLY A 551 2.48 -8.59 -8.69
CA GLY A 551 3.45 -9.05 -9.68
C GLY A 551 3.04 -8.86 -11.13
N ASP A 552 1.90 -8.22 -11.42
CA ASP A 552 1.57 -7.80 -12.78
C ASP A 552 2.66 -6.84 -13.33
N VAL A 553 3.14 -7.13 -14.53
CA VAL A 553 4.34 -6.50 -15.13
C VAL A 553 3.95 -5.38 -16.10
N ILE A 554 4.63 -4.23 -15.95
CA ILE A 554 4.67 -3.15 -16.95
C ILE A 554 5.72 -3.56 -17.99
N THR A 555 5.30 -3.92 -19.19
CA THR A 555 6.23 -4.29 -20.26
C THR A 555 6.96 -3.09 -20.86
N ARG A 556 6.28 -1.94 -20.91
CA ARG A 556 6.82 -0.70 -21.45
C ARG A 556 6.07 0.51 -20.92
N ALA A 557 6.78 1.56 -20.54
CA ALA A 557 6.21 2.89 -20.36
C ALA A 557 6.50 3.77 -21.59
N GLU A 558 5.48 4.42 -22.12
CA GLU A 558 5.59 5.23 -23.34
C GLU A 558 5.08 6.66 -23.09
N VAL A 559 5.90 7.66 -23.41
CA VAL A 559 5.51 9.07 -23.33
C VAL A 559 5.00 9.54 -24.69
N VAL A 560 3.74 9.95 -24.76
CA VAL A 560 3.11 10.47 -25.97
C VAL A 560 2.70 11.94 -25.81
N ALA A 561 2.85 12.71 -26.88
CA ALA A 561 2.36 14.09 -26.94
C ALA A 561 0.87 14.09 -27.32
N THR A 562 0.04 14.69 -26.46
CA THR A 562 -1.35 15.03 -26.76
C THR A 562 -1.40 16.24 -27.69
N ARG A 563 -2.27 16.14 -28.72
CA ARG A 563 -2.44 17.18 -29.75
C ARG A 563 -3.25 18.36 -29.24
#